data_AF-A0A7S7NQ65-F1
#
_entry.id   AF-A0A7S7NQ65-F1
#
_cell.length_a   1.000
_cell.length_b   1.000
_cell.length_c   1.000
_cell.angle_alpha   90.00
_cell.angle_beta   90.00
_cell.angle_gamma   90.00
#
_symmetry.space_group_name_H-M   'P 1'
#
loop_
_entity.id
_entity.type
_entity.pdbx_description
1 polymer ?
#
loop_
_entity_poly.entity_id
_entity_poly.type
_entity_poly.pdbx_seq_one_letter_code
_entity_poly.pdbx_strand_id
1 'polypeptide(L)'
;MGELVPLVGNDVRSQFELLLELRFPAIAAEIDDCERGLLHCEMAVFARGTCAAIESGDFEQTQAHLDFVDELFGRAEPGMENAICVSYLENVFLGSETERYIAARRMLSDRLRTAFGELEDHWEKIANWSSDRKTQ
;
A
#
# COMPACT_ATOMS: atom_id res chain seq x y z
N MET A 1 -18.23 21.19 9.44
CA MET A 1 -18.27 19.73 9.21
C MET A 1 -18.55 19.54 7.74
N GLY A 2 -17.53 19.23 6.94
CA GLY A 2 -17.73 18.93 5.52
C GLY A 2 -18.18 17.48 5.38
N GLU A 3 -19.29 17.26 4.68
CA GLU A 3 -19.72 15.91 4.31
C GLU A 3 -18.63 15.25 3.45
N LEU A 4 -18.15 14.10 3.92
CA LEU A 4 -17.19 13.28 3.20
C LEU A 4 -17.96 12.37 2.24
N VAL A 5 -17.80 12.65 0.95
CA VAL A 5 -18.47 11.93 -0.16
C VAL A 5 -17.89 10.51 -0.26
N PRO A 6 -18.73 9.46 -0.40
CA PRO A 6 -18.27 8.10 -0.68
C PRO A 6 -17.53 8.02 -2.03
N LEU A 7 -16.46 7.23 -2.10
CA LEU A 7 -15.70 7.00 -3.33
C LEU A 7 -16.51 6.05 -4.22
N VAL A 8 -17.21 6.53 -5.25
CA VAL A 8 -18.02 5.69 -6.17
C VAL A 8 -17.68 6.00 -7.63
N GLY A 9 -17.30 4.98 -8.42
CA GLY A 9 -17.13 5.06 -9.88
C GLY A 9 -15.72 5.47 -10.36
N ASN A 10 -15.61 5.94 -11.62
CA ASN A 10 -14.37 6.39 -12.31
C ASN A 10 -13.55 7.49 -11.57
N ASP A 11 -13.94 7.85 -10.35
CA ASP A 11 -13.39 8.92 -9.53
C ASP A 11 -12.44 8.42 -8.42
N VAL A 12 -12.43 7.12 -8.08
CA VAL A 12 -11.61 6.58 -6.99
C VAL A 12 -10.11 6.85 -7.17
N ARG A 13 -9.59 6.68 -8.40
CA ARG A 13 -8.20 7.00 -8.74
C ARG A 13 -7.94 8.51 -8.70
N SER A 14 -8.83 9.32 -9.30
CA SER A 14 -8.68 10.78 -9.29
C SER A 14 -8.66 11.33 -7.86
N GLN A 15 -9.44 10.74 -6.96
CA GLN A 15 -9.46 11.08 -5.54
C GLN A 15 -8.16 10.68 -4.83
N PHE A 16 -7.58 9.52 -5.17
CA PHE A 16 -6.26 9.13 -4.67
C PHE A 16 -5.19 10.14 -5.09
N GLU A 17 -5.12 10.48 -6.38
CA GLU A 17 -4.15 11.45 -6.92
C GLU A 17 -4.31 12.82 -6.23
N LEU A 18 -5.53 13.34 -6.11
CA LEU A 18 -5.80 14.60 -5.40
C LEU A 18 -5.40 14.57 -3.92
N LEU A 19 -5.69 13.47 -3.22
CA LEU A 19 -5.32 13.33 -1.81
C LEU A 19 -3.81 13.19 -1.64
N LEU A 20 -3.15 12.50 -2.56
CA LEU A 20 -1.70 12.34 -2.59
C LEU A 20 -1.00 13.67 -2.84
N GLU A 21 -1.44 14.45 -3.83
CA GLU A 21 -0.94 15.80 -4.11
C GLU A 21 -1.09 16.73 -2.89
N LEU A 22 -2.24 16.64 -2.20
CA LEU A 22 -2.52 17.49 -1.04
C LEU A 22 -1.64 17.15 0.17
N ARG A 23 -1.44 15.86 0.47
CA ARG A 23 -0.78 15.41 1.71
C ARG A 23 0.70 15.11 1.53
N PHE A 24 1.09 14.62 0.37
CA PHE A 24 2.45 14.17 0.05
C PHE A 24 2.90 14.68 -1.32
N PRO A 25 2.95 16.02 -1.52
CA PRO A 25 3.24 16.62 -2.83
C PRO A 25 4.60 16.19 -3.40
N ALA A 26 5.59 15.89 -2.55
CA ALA A 26 6.89 15.38 -2.98
C ALA A 26 6.77 14.01 -3.68
N ILE A 27 5.96 13.10 -3.13
CA ILE A 27 5.72 11.78 -3.72
C ILE A 27 4.84 11.89 -4.95
N ALA A 28 3.81 12.74 -4.92
CA ALA A 28 2.96 13.00 -6.08
C ALA A 28 3.77 13.49 -7.30
N ALA A 29 4.78 14.33 -7.05
CA ALA A 29 5.67 14.83 -8.10
C ALA A 29 6.57 13.74 -8.72
N GLU A 30 6.71 12.57 -8.09
CA GLU A 30 7.45 11.42 -8.65
C GLU A 30 6.63 10.62 -9.66
N ILE A 31 5.30 10.82 -9.72
CA ILE A 31 4.44 10.13 -10.69
C ILE A 31 4.67 10.72 -12.09
N ASP A 32 5.28 9.92 -12.96
CA ASP A 32 5.54 10.29 -14.35
C ASP A 32 4.36 10.05 -15.30
N ASP A 33 4.52 10.42 -16.57
CA ASP A 33 3.48 10.27 -17.59
C ASP A 33 3.13 8.80 -17.91
N CYS A 34 4.02 7.84 -17.59
CA CYS A 34 3.77 6.41 -17.79
C CYS A 34 3.00 5.79 -16.62
N GLU A 35 3.18 6.31 -15.41
CA GLU A 35 2.49 5.84 -14.20
C GLU A 35 1.13 6.53 -14.03
N ARG A 36 0.99 7.79 -14.49
CA ARG A 36 -0.22 8.59 -14.30
C ARG A 36 -1.44 7.99 -14.99
N GLY A 37 -2.54 7.93 -14.26
CA GLY A 37 -3.78 7.31 -14.71
C GLY A 37 -3.87 5.81 -14.42
N LEU A 38 -2.80 5.19 -13.92
CA LEU A 38 -2.75 3.77 -13.59
C LEU A 38 -2.67 3.60 -12.08
N LEU A 39 -3.82 3.38 -11.43
CA LEU A 39 -3.95 3.30 -9.97
C LEU A 39 -2.89 2.41 -9.30
N HIS A 40 -2.59 1.25 -9.87
CA HIS A 40 -1.57 0.34 -9.35
C HIS A 40 -0.15 0.93 -9.42
N CYS A 41 0.18 1.64 -10.49
CA CYS A 41 1.48 2.31 -10.65
C CYS A 41 1.60 3.50 -9.70
N GLU A 42 0.56 4.33 -9.61
CA GLU A 42 0.52 5.47 -8.68
C GLU A 42 0.62 5.00 -7.22
N MET A 43 -0.05 3.90 -6.86
CA MET A 43 0.07 3.28 -5.54
C MET A 43 1.48 2.69 -5.31
N ALA A 44 2.11 2.13 -6.34
CA ALA A 44 3.49 1.65 -6.24
C ALA A 44 4.49 2.81 -6.05
N VAL A 45 4.25 3.99 -6.65
CA VAL A 45 5.04 5.20 -6.37
C VAL A 45 4.92 5.57 -4.89
N PHE A 46 3.70 5.56 -4.37
CA PHE A 46 3.49 5.82 -2.95
C PHE A 46 4.19 4.79 -2.04
N ALA A 47 4.14 3.51 -2.41
CA ALA A 47 4.87 2.45 -1.72
C ALA A 47 6.39 2.72 -1.68
N ARG A 48 7.00 3.18 -2.78
CA ARG A 48 8.42 3.54 -2.83
C ARG A 48 8.75 4.69 -1.86
N GLY A 49 7.89 5.70 -1.78
CA GLY A 49 8.00 6.79 -0.82
C GLY A 49 7.97 6.28 0.64
N THR A 50 7.10 5.32 0.95
CA THR A 50 7.09 4.64 2.26
C THR A 50 8.35 3.84 2.52
N CYS A 51 8.86 3.08 1.54
CA CYS A 51 10.13 2.36 1.68
C CYS A 51 11.28 3.32 2.00
N ALA A 52 11.36 4.47 1.31
CA ALA A 52 12.39 5.48 1.58
C ALA A 52 12.30 6.06 3.01
N ALA A 53 11.08 6.30 3.52
CA ALA A 53 10.87 6.73 4.91
C ALA A 53 11.32 5.65 5.91
N ILE A 54 10.97 4.38 5.67
CA ILE A 54 11.39 3.25 6.51
C ILE A 54 12.91 3.10 6.50
N GLU A 55 13.53 3.16 5.32
CA GLU A 55 14.97 2.96 5.12
C GLU A 55 15.80 4.05 5.79
N SER A 56 15.33 5.30 5.74
CA SER A 56 15.94 6.43 6.43
C SER A 56 15.69 6.45 7.95
N GLY A 57 14.75 5.63 8.43
CA GLY A 57 14.35 5.57 9.84
C GLY A 57 13.42 6.71 10.26
N ASP A 58 12.81 7.41 9.31
CA ASP A 58 11.78 8.41 9.56
C ASP A 58 10.45 7.73 9.87
N PHE A 59 10.30 7.27 11.11
CA PHE A 59 9.10 6.59 11.57
C PHE A 59 7.90 7.53 11.74
N GLU A 60 8.12 8.85 11.85
CA GLU A 60 7.01 9.81 11.85
C GLU A 60 6.36 9.87 10.48
N GLN A 61 7.17 10.02 9.42
CA GLN A 61 6.70 9.98 8.05
C GLN A 61 6.13 8.60 7.67
N THR A 62 6.78 7.52 8.12
CA THR A 62 6.26 6.16 7.94
C THR A 62 4.87 6.03 8.52
N GLN A 63 4.63 6.50 9.76
CA GLN A 63 3.28 6.45 10.36
C GLN A 63 2.27 7.24 9.53
N ALA A 64 2.64 8.46 9.10
CA ALA A 64 1.75 9.28 8.28
C ALA A 64 1.35 8.60 6.97
N HIS A 65 2.27 7.86 6.34
CA HIS A 65 1.97 7.09 5.14
C HIS A 65 1.04 5.91 5.44
N LEU A 66 1.28 5.18 6.53
CA LEU A 66 0.44 4.04 6.92
C LEU A 66 -0.98 4.48 7.31
N ASP A 67 -1.11 5.59 8.03
CA ASP A 67 -2.41 6.17 8.38
C ASP A 67 -3.19 6.59 7.12
N PHE A 68 -2.50 7.18 6.15
CA PHE A 68 -3.10 7.52 4.86
C PHE A 68 -3.63 6.28 4.12
N VAL A 69 -2.85 5.19 4.08
CA VAL A 69 -3.33 3.94 3.47
C VAL A 69 -4.50 3.33 4.24
N ASP A 70 -4.48 3.36 5.58
CA ASP A 70 -5.59 2.82 6.38
C ASP A 70 -6.90 3.61 6.13
N GLU A 71 -6.81 4.94 5.99
CA GLU A 71 -7.94 5.79 5.64
C GLU A 71 -8.52 5.41 4.26
N LEU A 72 -7.66 5.22 3.26
CA LEU A 72 -8.08 4.79 1.92
C LEU A 72 -8.70 3.39 1.96
N PHE A 73 -8.05 2.45 2.64
CA PHE A 73 -8.48 1.07 2.75
C PHE A 73 -9.84 0.95 3.44
N GLY A 74 -10.11 1.78 4.47
CA GLY A 74 -11.39 1.81 5.16
C GLY A 74 -12.60 2.24 4.33
N ARG A 75 -12.36 2.78 3.12
CA ARG A 75 -13.40 3.25 2.19
C ARG A 75 -13.20 2.66 0.79
N ALA A 76 -12.31 1.69 0.65
CA ALA A 76 -11.86 1.20 -0.64
C ALA A 76 -12.99 0.43 -1.34
N GLU A 77 -13.22 0.76 -2.62
CA GLU A 77 -13.86 -0.17 -3.54
C GLU A 77 -12.87 -1.26 -3.96
N PRO A 78 -13.33 -2.40 -4.54
CA PRO A 78 -12.46 -3.55 -4.82
C PRO A 78 -11.18 -3.23 -5.62
N GLY A 79 -11.23 -2.25 -6.52
CA GLY A 79 -10.06 -1.80 -7.26
C GLY A 79 -8.99 -1.12 -6.40
N MET A 80 -9.41 -0.26 -5.47
CA MET A 80 -8.50 0.40 -4.51
C MET A 80 -7.99 -0.61 -3.47
N GLU A 81 -8.87 -1.50 -3.00
CA GLU A 81 -8.49 -2.55 -2.05
C GLU A 81 -7.39 -3.43 -2.65
N ASN A 82 -7.57 -3.88 -3.89
CA ASN A 82 -6.58 -4.67 -4.62
C ASN A 82 -5.27 -3.88 -4.84
N ALA A 83 -5.34 -2.59 -5.18
CA ALA A 83 -4.15 -1.76 -5.34
C ALA A 83 -3.39 -1.59 -4.02
N ILE A 84 -4.07 -1.40 -2.90
CA ILE A 84 -3.44 -1.33 -1.58
C ILE A 84 -2.81 -2.68 -1.22
N CYS A 85 -3.51 -3.79 -1.42
CA CYS A 85 -2.97 -5.11 -1.10
C CYS A 85 -1.73 -5.45 -1.94
N VAL A 86 -1.85 -5.39 -3.27
CA VAL A 86 -0.81 -5.89 -4.20
C VAL A 86 0.25 -4.83 -4.51
N SER A 87 -0.13 -3.56 -4.61
CA SER A 87 0.80 -2.50 -5.03
C SER A 87 1.36 -1.68 -3.87
N TYR A 88 0.80 -1.79 -2.65
CA TYR A 88 1.35 -1.16 -1.46
C TYR A 88 1.85 -2.18 -0.43
N LEU A 89 0.98 -2.97 0.20
CA LEU A 89 1.35 -3.85 1.31
C LEU A 89 2.39 -4.89 0.89
N GLU A 90 2.18 -5.54 -0.26
CA GLU A 90 3.15 -6.48 -0.83
C GLU A 90 4.50 -5.79 -1.11
N ASN A 91 4.50 -4.66 -1.81
CA ASN A 91 5.72 -3.94 -2.16
C ASN A 91 6.50 -3.43 -0.94
N VAL A 92 5.82 -3.00 0.12
CA VAL A 92 6.48 -2.47 1.31
C VAL A 92 6.95 -3.59 2.23
N PHE A 93 6.12 -4.60 2.50
CA PHE A 93 6.37 -5.52 3.62
C PHE A 93 6.69 -6.96 3.23
N LEU A 94 6.29 -7.45 2.05
CA LEU A 94 6.45 -8.86 1.73
C LEU A 94 7.93 -9.21 1.54
N GLY A 95 8.42 -10.20 2.29
CA GLY A 95 9.82 -10.66 2.22
C GLY A 95 10.86 -9.74 2.87
N SER A 96 10.45 -8.59 3.44
CA SER A 96 11.36 -7.65 4.10
C SER A 96 11.57 -8.02 5.58
N GLU A 97 12.78 -8.47 5.92
CA GLU A 97 13.13 -8.95 7.27
C GLU A 97 14.05 -8.03 8.07
N THR A 98 14.34 -6.82 7.57
CA THR A 98 15.23 -5.89 8.29
C THR A 98 14.54 -5.31 9.54
N GLU A 99 15.32 -4.94 10.56
CA GLU A 99 14.77 -4.41 11.83
C GLU A 99 13.86 -3.20 11.62
N ARG A 100 14.15 -2.34 10.64
CA ARG A 100 13.33 -1.16 10.32
C ARG A 100 11.97 -1.55 9.74
N TYR A 101 11.94 -2.51 8.83
CA TYR A 101 10.69 -3.01 8.26
C TYR A 101 9.88 -3.81 9.28
N ILE A 102 10.54 -4.56 10.17
CA ILE A 102 9.87 -5.21 11.32
C ILE A 102 9.23 -4.15 12.25
N ALA A 103 9.93 -3.05 12.52
CA ALA A 103 9.39 -1.94 13.31
C ALA A 103 8.19 -1.28 12.60
N ALA A 104 8.32 -0.95 11.32
CA ALA A 104 7.25 -0.38 10.51
C ALA A 104 6.02 -1.30 10.43
N ARG A 105 6.21 -2.61 10.31
CA ARG A 105 5.11 -3.58 10.29
C ARG A 105 4.30 -3.58 11.60
N ARG A 106 4.92 -3.27 12.74
CA ARG A 106 4.22 -3.13 14.04
C ARG A 106 3.36 -1.87 14.11
N MET A 107 3.61 -0.89 13.24
CA MET A 107 2.86 0.37 13.15
C MET A 107 1.59 0.26 12.29
N LEU A 108 1.42 -0.86 11.55
CA LEU A 108 0.19 -1.12 10.82
C LEU A 108 -1.02 -1.11 11.76
N SER A 109 -2.10 -0.49 11.30
CA SER A 109 -3.42 -0.63 11.92
C SER A 109 -3.82 -2.10 11.98
N ASP A 110 -4.75 -2.46 12.87
CA ASP A 110 -5.24 -3.84 12.95
C ASP A 110 -5.85 -4.30 11.61
N ARG A 111 -6.53 -3.40 10.89
CA ARG A 111 -7.13 -3.70 9.59
C ARG A 111 -6.07 -4.01 8.53
N LEU A 112 -5.05 -3.15 8.39
CA LEU A 112 -3.97 -3.39 7.43
C LEU A 112 -3.12 -4.60 7.83
N ARG A 113 -2.95 -4.85 9.13
CA ARG A 113 -2.25 -6.03 9.63
C ARG A 113 -3.00 -7.32 9.27
N THR A 114 -4.33 -7.34 9.38
CA THR A 114 -5.16 -8.46 8.93
C THR A 114 -5.02 -8.67 7.43
N ALA A 115 -5.20 -7.61 6.62
CA ALA A 115 -5.08 -7.70 5.16
C ALA A 115 -3.69 -8.20 4.73
N PHE A 116 -2.62 -7.74 5.39
CA PHE A 116 -1.27 -8.21 5.10
C PHE A 116 -1.05 -9.68 5.51
N GLY A 117 -1.60 -10.12 6.64
CA GLY A 117 -1.55 -11.52 7.04
C GLY A 117 -2.24 -12.46 6.04
N GLU A 118 -3.38 -12.03 5.47
CA GLU A 118 -4.07 -12.79 4.42
C GLU A 118 -3.24 -12.91 3.13
N LEU A 119 -2.47 -11.86 2.78
CA LEU A 119 -1.53 -11.90 1.67
C LEU A 119 -0.38 -12.88 1.91
N GLU A 120 0.21 -12.88 3.11
CA GLU A 120 1.26 -13.84 3.47
C GLU A 120 0.76 -15.28 3.40
N ASP A 121 -0.42 -15.56 3.98
CA ASP A 121 -1.06 -16.88 3.92
C ASP A 121 -1.32 -17.33 2.47
N HIS A 122 -1.68 -16.40 1.59
CA HIS A 122 -1.90 -16.69 0.18
C HIS A 122 -0.59 -17.10 -0.52
N TRP A 123 0.48 -16.35 -0.29
CA TRP A 123 1.80 -16.63 -0.88
C TRP A 123 2.42 -17.92 -0.33
N GLU A 124 2.24 -18.21 0.97
CA GLU A 124 2.69 -19.47 1.57
C GLU A 124 2.00 -20.68 0.92
N LYS A 125 0.69 -20.59 0.66
CA LYS A 125 -0.06 -21.65 -0.07
C LYS A 125 0.48 -21.87 -1.47
N ILE A 126 0.79 -20.79 -2.21
CA ILE A 126 1.36 -20.86 -3.56
C ILE A 126 2.76 -21.51 -3.53
N ALA A 127 3.59 -21.13 -2.55
CA ALA A 127 4.94 -21.66 -2.39
C ALA A 127 4.92 -23.17 -2.07
N ASN A 128 4.03 -23.58 -1.16
CA ASN A 128 3.85 -24.98 -0.79
C ASN A 128 3.32 -25.82 -1.96
N TRP A 129 2.31 -25.31 -2.68
CA TRP A 129 1.78 -26.00 -3.87
C TRP A 129 2.81 -26.15 -5.00
N SER A 130 3.73 -25.19 -5.13
CA SER A 130 4.81 -25.25 -6.11
C SER A 130 5.93 -26.23 -5.72
N SER A 131 6.05 -26.55 -4.43
CA SER A 131 7.04 -27.50 -3.90
C SER A 131 6.57 -28.95 -4.06
N ASP A 132 5.28 -29.21 -3.87
CA ASP A 132 4.69 -30.55 -4.05
C ASP A 132 4.78 -31.06 -5.50
N ARG A 133 4.68 -30.15 -6.49
CA ARG A 133 4.77 -30.51 -7.92
C ARG A 133 6.19 -30.77 -8.43
N LYS A 134 7.23 -30.41 -7.68
CA LYS A 134 8.64 -30.71 -8.04
C LYS A 134 9.11 -32.08 -7.54
N THR A 135 8.27 -32.78 -6.78
CA THR A 135 8.60 -34.06 -6.13
C THR A 135 7.85 -35.26 -6.75
N GLN A 136 7.15 -35.05 -7.86
CA GLN A 136 6.53 -36.09 -8.71
C GLN A 136 7.22 -36.13 -10.08
#